data_AF-A0A7R6Z0E3-F1
#
_entry.id   AF-A0A7R6Z0E3-F1
#
_cell.length_a   1.000
_cell.length_b   1.000
_cell.length_c   1.000
_cell.angle_alpha   90.00
_cell.angle_beta   90.00
_cell.angle_gamma   90.00
#
_symmetry.space_group_name_H-M   'P 1'
#
loop_
_entity.id
_entity.type
_entity.pdbx_description
1 polymer ?
#
loop_
_entity_poly.entity_id
_entity_poly.type
_entity_poly.pdbx_seq_one_letter_code
_entity_poly.pdbx_strand_id
1 'polypeptide(L)' 'MSVARVTEITSSSNKSFQDAIELGIARAVKTLKNVEGAWIQDQKVVVENGKISDYRVNMKVTFILAD' A
#
# COMPACT_ATOMS: atom_id res chain seq x y z
N MET A 1 -20.56 12.30 -13.01
CA MET A 1 -19.35 12.77 -12.30
C MET A 1 -18.77 11.57 -11.58
N SER A 2 -17.53 11.19 -11.83
CA SER A 2 -16.87 10.13 -11.06
C SER A 2 -16.25 10.73 -9.81
N VAL A 3 -16.68 10.28 -8.63
CA VAL A 3 -16.06 10.65 -7.35
C VAL A 3 -15.04 9.57 -7.01
N ALA A 4 -13.77 9.95 -6.94
CA ALA A 4 -12.71 9.07 -6.48
C ALA A 4 -12.45 9.30 -4.99
N ARG A 5 -12.24 8.23 -4.24
CA ARG A 5 -11.79 8.29 -2.86
C ARG A 5 -10.37 7.78 -2.79
N VAL A 6 -9.54 8.51 -2.05
CA VAL A 6 -8.16 8.14 -1.76
C VAL A 6 -8.10 7.67 -0.31
N THR A 7 -7.52 6.49 -0.09
CA THR A 7 -7.27 5.96 1.25
C THR A 7 -5.77 5.71 1.41
N GLU A 8 -5.20 6.20 2.49
CA GLU A 8 -3.80 5.94 2.84
C GLU A 8 -3.71 4.63 3.62
N ILE A 9 -2.81 3.74 3.19
CA ILE A 9 -2.51 2.48 3.83
C ILE A 9 -1.00 2.31 3.97
N THR A 10 -0.58 1.71 5.07
CA THR A 10 0.81 1.29 5.25
C THR A 10 0.87 -0.23 5.24
N SER A 11 1.72 -0.79 4.40
CA SER A 11 2.03 -2.21 4.37
C SER A 11 3.46 -2.47 4.80
N SER A 12 3.71 -3.67 5.33
CA SER A 12 5.05 -4.10 5.73
C SER A 12 5.32 -5.51 5.21
N SER A 13 6.55 -5.77 4.78
CA SER A 13 7.04 -7.10 4.42
C SER A 13 8.46 -7.30 4.93
N ASN A 14 8.79 -8.53 5.30
CA ASN A 14 10.13 -8.96 5.68
C ASN A 14 11.01 -9.35 4.46
N LYS A 15 10.45 -9.36 3.25
CA LYS A 15 11.16 -9.78 2.04
C LYS A 15 11.71 -8.60 1.24
N SER A 16 10.84 -7.69 0.83
CA SER A 16 11.20 -6.55 -0.03
C SER A 16 10.11 -5.50 -0.07
N PHE A 17 10.45 -4.32 -0.61
CA PHE A 17 9.45 -3.26 -0.88
C PHE A 17 8.38 -3.69 -1.88
N GLN A 18 8.75 -4.48 -2.91
CA GLN A 18 7.79 -4.97 -3.89
C GLN A 18 6.75 -5.89 -3.24
N ASP A 19 7.20 -6.82 -2.40
CA ASP A 19 6.30 -7.73 -1.68
C ASP A 19 5.37 -6.95 -0.73
N ALA A 20 5.88 -5.90 -0.07
CA ALA A 20 5.05 -5.00 0.75
C ALA A 20 3.97 -4.28 -0.08
N ILE A 21 4.31 -3.78 -1.28
CA ILE A 21 3.38 -3.10 -2.18
C ILE A 21 2.28 -4.08 -2.64
N GLU A 22 2.67 -5.27 -3.10
CA GLU A 22 1.73 -6.29 -3.57
C GLU A 22 0.77 -6.73 -2.45
N LEU A 23 1.28 -6.95 -1.23
CA LEU A 23 0.47 -7.25 -0.05
C LEU A 23 -0.50 -6.12 0.30
N GLY A 24 -0.03 -4.87 0.26
CA GLY A 24 -0.84 -3.68 0.53
C GLY A 24 -2.01 -3.54 -0.44
N ILE A 25 -1.73 -3.66 -1.75
CA ILE A 25 -2.75 -3.62 -2.80
C ILE A 25 -3.71 -4.81 -2.67
N ALA A 26 -3.20 -6.03 -2.48
CA ALA A 26 -4.04 -7.21 -2.31
C ALA A 26 -4.99 -7.07 -1.12
N ARG A 27 -4.54 -6.48 -0.01
CA ARG A 27 -5.39 -6.20 1.15
C ARG A 27 -6.43 -5.11 0.88
N ALA A 28 -6.06 -4.08 0.13
CA ALA A 28 -6.94 -2.98 -0.25
C ALA A 28 -8.06 -3.46 -1.18
N VAL A 29 -7.73 -4.24 -2.22
CA VAL A 29 -8.68 -4.79 -3.21
C VAL A 29 -9.68 -5.74 -2.56
N LYS A 30 -9.33 -6.40 -1.45
CA LYS A 30 -10.30 -7.23 -0.70
C LYS A 30 -11.47 -6.43 -0.12
N THR A 31 -11.27 -5.15 0.17
CA THR A 31 -12.29 -4.29 0.80
C THR A 31 -12.82 -3.20 -0.13
N LEU A 32 -12.00 -2.74 -1.07
CA LEU A 32 -12.28 -1.63 -1.96
C LEU A 32 -12.49 -2.18 -3.37
N LYS A 33 -13.65 -1.87 -3.95
CA LYS A 33 -13.96 -2.17 -5.36
C LYS A 33 -13.47 -1.02 -6.24
N ASN A 34 -13.16 -1.32 -7.51
CA ASN A 34 -12.72 -0.33 -8.51
C ASN A 34 -11.43 0.42 -8.12
N VAL A 35 -10.43 -0.30 -7.61
CA VAL A 35 -9.09 0.24 -7.39
C VAL A 35 -8.42 0.47 -8.75
N GLU A 36 -8.09 1.72 -9.08
CA GLU A 36 -7.43 2.08 -10.35
C GLU A 36 -5.92 2.23 -10.21
N GLY A 37 -5.44 2.56 -9.02
CA GLY A 37 -4.03 2.74 -8.79
C GLY A 37 -3.67 3.01 -7.34
N ALA A 38 -2.37 3.00 -7.07
CA ALA A 38 -1.80 3.39 -5.81
C ALA A 38 -0.59 4.30 -6.03
N TRP A 39 -0.51 5.38 -5.26
CA TRP A 39 0.64 6.26 -5.22
C TRP A 39 1.49 5.94 -3.99
N ILE A 40 2.75 5.57 -4.20
CA ILE A 40 3.70 5.34 -3.11
C ILE A 40 4.17 6.69 -2.58
N GLN A 41 3.84 6.98 -1.33
CA GLN A 41 4.22 8.23 -0.68
C GLN A 41 5.59 8.12 -0.03
N ASP A 42 5.79 7.06 0.76
CA ASP A 42 7.03 6.86 1.50
C ASP A 42 7.42 5.37 1.52
N GLN A 43 8.72 5.12 1.50
CA GLN A 43 9.29 3.81 1.75
C GLN A 43 10.27 3.90 2.91
N LYS A 44 10.13 3.02 3.89
CA LYS A 44 10.91 2.99 5.12
C LYS A 44 11.40 1.57 5.37
N VAL A 45 12.58 1.45 5.96
CA VAL A 45 13.14 0.17 6.42
C VAL A 45 13.32 0.22 7.91
N VAL A 46 12.89 -0.84 8.58
CA VAL A 46 13.20 -1.10 9.98
C VAL A 46 14.50 -1.89 10.00
N VAL A 47 15.45 -1.41 10.79
CA VAL A 47 16.75 -2.05 10.96
C VAL A 47 16.85 -2.51 12.40
N GLU A 48 17.04 -3.82 12.59
CA GLU A 48 17.30 -4.43 13.89
C GLU A 48 18.62 -5.19 13.84
N ASN A 49 19.46 -5.00 14.86
CA ASN A 49 20.77 -5.66 14.97
C ASN A 49 21.67 -5.48 13.72
N GLY A 50 21.57 -4.31 13.07
CA GLY A 50 22.35 -3.99 11.87
C GLY A 50 21.87 -4.70 10.58
N LYS A 51 20.72 -5.37 10.63
CA LYS A 51 20.08 -6.00 9.46
C LYS A 51 18.70 -5.41 9.24
N ILE A 52 18.27 -5.35 7.99
CA ILE A 52 16.90 -4.93 7.66
C ILE A 52 15.95 -6.02 8.17
N SER A 53 15.06 -5.66 9.09
CA SER A 53 14.04 -6.56 9.66
C SER A 53 12.72 -6.46 8.90
N ASP A 54 12.32 -5.25 8.51
CA ASP A 54 11.05 -5.01 7.80
C ASP A 54 11.18 -3.88 6.78
N TYR A 55 10.48 -4.05 5.66
CA TYR A 55 10.26 -3.06 4.62
C TYR A 55 8.84 -2.53 4.74
N ARG A 56 8.70 -1.27 5.14
CA ARG A 56 7.40 -0.59 5.27
C ARG A 56 7.18 0.36 4.09
N VAL A 57 6.02 0.28 3.47
CA VAL A 57 5.63 1.15 2.35
C VAL A 57 4.33 1.83 2.71
N ASN A 58 4.33 3.16 2.66
CA ASN A 58 3.13 3.96 2.81
C ASN A 58 2.61 4.36 1.43
N MET A 59 1.36 4.03 1.15
CA MET A 59 0.77 4.18 -0.17
C MET A 59 -0.67 4.67 -0.09
N LYS A 60 -1.03 5.54 -1.04
CA LYS A 60 -2.36 6.10 -1.22
C LYS A 60 -3.06 5.37 -2.34
N VAL A 61 -4.06 4.56 -1.98
CA VAL A 61 -4.85 3.79 -2.94
C VAL A 61 -6.06 4.62 -3.37
N THR A 62 -6.21 4.79 -4.67
CA THR A 62 -7.33 5.52 -5.27
C THR A 62 -8.31 4.52 -5.87
N PHE A 63 -9.58 4.69 -5.53
CA PHE A 63 -10.66 3.89 -6.09
C PHE A 63 -11.87 4.76 -6.40
N ILE A 64 -12.59 4.39 -7.45
CA ILE A 64 -13.80 5.10 -7.87
C ILE A 64 -14.99 4.58 -7.08
N LEU A 65 -15.76 5.50 -6.49
CA LEU A 65 -17.05 5.19 -5.89
C LEU A 65 -18.06 4.98 -7.02
N ALA A 66 -18.58 3.77 -7.13
CA ALA A 66 -19.78 3.48 -7.91
C ALA A 66 -20.99 3.70 -7.00
N ASP A 67 -22.00 4.44 -7.49
CA ASP A 67 -23.28 4.66 -6.81
C ASP A 67 -24.06 3.34 -6.59
#